data_AF-A0A2G8ST58-F1
#
_entry.id   AF-A0A2G8ST58-F1
#
_cell.length_a   1.000
_cell.length_b   1.000
_cell.length_c   1.000
_cell.angle_alpha   90.00
_cell.angle_beta   90.00
_cell.angle_gamma   90.00
#
_symmetry.space_group_name_H-M   'P 1'
#
loop_
_entity.id
_entity.type
_entity.pdbx_description
1 polymer ?
#
loop_
_entity_poly.entity_id
_entity_poly.type
_entity_poly.pdbx_seq_one_letter_code
_entity_poly.pdbx_strand_id
1 'polypeptide(L)'
;MNSTPSPQPSSVDSSQSVEDEMHTWNSSPEPASTCATSRIDSEVEMHLLNFDTTLDNAADQHELATAPLLTRAAYEMSGLAQKNSQYGVLGSVTAIWQVYLIRNLDKGHNYTPQDPRLYINTNAPFSAIVCGVQGSGKSHTVSVLLENMLVSGCDAIGVSHKTLSGLVLHFGEGGSTSLPCEAAFIGHGSNMPGACPPKIKVFVSRSSLTRIRRVYSVLGDAVTVEPLQFSESELDAESILSMMAVGMSDSAPLYVQRILVSRADVFISECEFDTDNSMQAIMRELGEAFTYHRFLKEVERAKKDMSTMQIPPLDQRMALLKAYVDTSAHVAKTRFKPGQLTVVDLSDPFIDPPMACALFEIATRLFVRADVETGKVLVVDEAHKRVYWAHKKPDVVDTAATASRDESDYQHTR
;
A
#
# COMPACT_ATOMS: atom_id res chain seq x y z
N MET A 1 -10.83 -21.46 61.14
CA MET A 1 -10.89 -22.77 61.78
C MET A 1 -11.01 -23.82 60.68
N ASN A 2 -9.94 -24.64 60.49
CA ASN A 2 -9.93 -26.10 60.25
C ASN A 2 -11.22 -26.76 59.71
N SER A 3 -11.26 -27.61 58.67
CA SER A 3 -10.27 -28.56 58.13
C SER A 3 -10.65 -29.05 56.71
N THR A 4 -9.63 -29.35 55.91
CA THR A 4 -9.48 -30.17 54.67
C THR A 4 -9.81 -31.69 54.86
N PRO A 5 -9.63 -32.63 53.87
CA PRO A 5 -9.64 -32.62 52.37
C PRO A 5 -10.38 -33.85 51.69
N SER A 6 -10.34 -33.90 50.34
CA SER A 6 -10.29 -34.98 49.28
C SER A 6 -10.37 -36.49 49.64
N PRO A 7 -10.59 -37.50 48.72
CA PRO A 7 -10.13 -37.61 47.31
C PRO A 7 -10.93 -38.50 46.29
N GLN A 8 -10.45 -38.56 45.02
CA GLN A 8 -10.67 -39.61 43.98
C GLN A 8 -9.85 -40.90 44.29
N PRO A 9 -10.06 -42.12 43.70
CA PRO A 9 -9.57 -42.53 42.34
C PRO A 9 -10.31 -43.74 41.63
N SER A 10 -10.25 -43.88 40.29
CA SER A 10 -9.47 -44.82 39.40
C SER A 10 -10.06 -46.21 39.01
N SER A 11 -10.34 -46.36 37.70
CA SER A 11 -10.04 -47.43 36.68
C SER A 11 -9.78 -48.93 36.98
N VAL A 12 -9.96 -49.76 35.91
CA VAL A 12 -9.38 -51.11 35.56
C VAL A 12 -10.40 -52.30 35.74
N ASP A 13 -10.65 -53.30 34.86
CA ASP A 13 -10.09 -53.80 33.56
C ASP A 13 -11.01 -54.82 32.82
N SER A 14 -10.71 -55.03 31.53
CA SER A 14 -10.62 -56.29 30.74
C SER A 14 -11.77 -57.31 30.59
N SER A 15 -12.10 -57.65 29.33
CA SER A 15 -11.89 -58.98 28.65
C SER A 15 -12.73 -59.04 27.35
N GLN A 16 -12.09 -59.04 26.17
CA GLN A 16 -11.69 -60.16 25.30
C GLN A 16 -12.77 -60.68 24.32
N SER A 17 -12.32 -60.81 23.07
CA SER A 17 -12.94 -61.20 21.81
C SER A 17 -13.14 -62.71 21.63
N VAL A 18 -14.20 -63.12 20.92
CA VAL A 18 -14.27 -64.40 20.19
C VAL A 18 -15.07 -64.19 18.89
N GLU A 19 -14.50 -64.68 17.78
CA GLU A 19 -15.03 -64.75 16.41
C GLU A 19 -16.11 -65.85 16.29
N ASP A 20 -17.06 -65.73 15.34
CA ASP A 20 -17.32 -66.75 14.31
C ASP A 20 -18.57 -66.53 13.43
N GLU A 21 -18.33 -66.72 12.12
CA GLU A 21 -19.13 -67.32 11.04
C GLU A 21 -20.50 -66.74 10.54
N MET A 22 -20.43 -66.17 9.33
CA MET A 22 -21.01 -66.64 8.04
C MET A 22 -22.50 -67.09 7.96
N HIS A 23 -23.35 -66.33 7.23
CA HIS A 23 -24.05 -66.75 5.99
C HIS A 23 -25.21 -65.82 5.55
N THR A 24 -25.51 -65.94 4.27
CA THR A 24 -26.19 -65.08 3.30
C THR A 24 -27.73 -65.06 3.28
N TRP A 25 -28.26 -63.87 2.95
CA TRP A 25 -29.44 -63.52 2.11
C TRP A 25 -30.87 -63.59 2.70
N ASN A 26 -31.53 -62.41 2.84
CA ASN A 26 -32.72 -62.08 2.03
C ASN A 26 -33.32 -60.68 2.30
N SER A 27 -33.68 -60.03 1.18
CA SER A 27 -34.80 -59.08 0.98
C SER A 27 -34.65 -57.60 1.41
N SER A 28 -34.49 -56.77 0.38
CA SER A 28 -34.63 -55.31 0.36
C SER A 28 -36.03 -54.80 0.75
N PRO A 29 -36.12 -53.54 1.18
CA PRO A 29 -37.11 -52.62 0.66
C PRO A 29 -36.44 -51.42 -0.02
N GLU A 30 -36.87 -51.11 -1.24
CA GLU A 30 -36.52 -49.85 -1.92
C GLU A 30 -36.98 -48.63 -1.11
N PRO A 31 -36.28 -47.50 -1.26
CA PRO A 31 -36.95 -46.23 -1.33
C PRO A 31 -36.60 -45.52 -2.64
N ALA A 32 -37.64 -45.25 -3.43
CA ALA A 32 -37.58 -44.28 -4.50
C ALA A 32 -37.41 -42.87 -3.91
N SER A 33 -36.37 -42.14 -4.35
CA SER A 33 -36.47 -40.73 -4.72
C SER A 33 -35.14 -40.24 -5.30
N THR A 34 -35.12 -40.17 -6.63
CA THR A 34 -34.52 -39.11 -7.46
C THR A 34 -33.54 -38.14 -6.78
N CYS A 35 -32.23 -38.39 -6.96
CA CYS A 35 -31.22 -37.34 -7.03
C CYS A 35 -30.58 -37.39 -8.42
N ALA A 36 -30.89 -36.41 -9.27
CA ALA A 36 -30.39 -36.27 -10.63
C ALA A 36 -28.95 -35.73 -10.65
N THR A 37 -28.05 -36.31 -9.86
CA THR A 37 -26.61 -36.01 -9.87
C THR A 37 -25.76 -37.26 -10.07
N SER A 38 -26.36 -38.37 -10.51
CA SER A 38 -25.59 -39.52 -10.98
C SER A 38 -25.31 -39.38 -12.48
N ARG A 39 -24.01 -39.36 -12.81
CA ARG A 39 -23.39 -39.43 -14.15
C ARG A 39 -23.11 -38.10 -14.86
N ILE A 40 -22.35 -37.22 -14.21
CA ILE A 40 -21.29 -36.53 -14.96
C ILE A 40 -20.03 -37.31 -14.63
N ASP A 41 -19.38 -37.85 -15.67
CA ASP A 41 -18.12 -38.56 -15.53
C ASP A 41 -17.08 -37.56 -14.99
N SER A 42 -16.39 -37.90 -13.90
CA SER A 42 -15.37 -37.03 -13.28
C SER A 42 -14.33 -36.57 -14.31
N GLU A 43 -14.04 -37.43 -15.30
CA GLU A 43 -13.15 -37.10 -16.42
C GLU A 43 -13.64 -35.92 -17.29
N VAL A 44 -14.95 -35.73 -17.47
CA VAL A 44 -15.50 -34.65 -18.29
C VAL A 44 -15.41 -33.30 -17.58
N GLU A 45 -15.59 -33.28 -16.25
CA GLU A 45 -15.39 -32.08 -15.43
C GLU A 45 -13.90 -31.72 -15.35
N MET A 46 -13.03 -32.72 -15.22
CA MET A 46 -11.57 -32.55 -15.19
C MET A 46 -10.98 -32.11 -16.54
N HIS A 47 -11.64 -32.43 -17.67
CA HIS A 47 -11.22 -31.99 -19.01
C HIS A 47 -11.36 -30.47 -19.21
N LEU A 48 -12.27 -29.81 -18.49
CA LEU A 48 -12.37 -28.34 -18.47
C LEU A 48 -11.37 -27.69 -17.50
N LEU A 49 -10.90 -28.43 -16.50
CA LEU A 49 -9.94 -27.98 -15.51
C LEU A 49 -8.48 -28.15 -15.97
N ASN A 50 -8.27 -28.71 -17.16
CA ASN A 50 -7.00 -28.75 -17.87
C ASN A 50 -5.82 -29.22 -16.99
N PHE A 51 -6.02 -30.10 -16.01
CA PHE A 51 -4.97 -30.60 -15.11
C PHE A 51 -4.03 -31.56 -15.88
N ASP A 52 -3.16 -30.99 -16.70
CA ASP A 52 -2.11 -31.70 -17.41
C ASP A 52 -0.84 -31.67 -16.55
N THR A 53 -0.13 -32.79 -16.39
CA THR A 53 1.12 -32.89 -15.60
C THR A 53 2.25 -31.96 -16.10
N THR A 54 2.10 -31.39 -17.29
CA THR A 54 2.93 -30.29 -17.80
C THR A 54 2.71 -28.98 -17.06
N LEU A 55 1.54 -28.77 -16.45
CA LEU A 55 1.23 -27.59 -15.63
C LEU A 55 1.92 -27.61 -14.28
N ASP A 56 2.19 -28.76 -13.66
CA ASP A 56 2.97 -28.80 -12.42
C ASP A 56 4.40 -28.29 -12.67
N ASN A 57 5.03 -28.75 -13.75
CA ASN A 57 6.33 -28.25 -14.18
C ASN A 57 6.28 -26.76 -14.60
N ALA A 58 5.19 -26.32 -15.22
CA ALA A 58 5.01 -24.91 -15.58
C ALA A 58 4.71 -24.03 -14.35
N ALA A 59 4.01 -24.56 -13.35
CA ALA A 59 3.68 -23.91 -12.09
C ALA A 59 4.94 -23.75 -11.24
N ASP A 60 5.78 -24.78 -11.12
CA ASP A 60 7.08 -24.70 -10.45
C ASP A 60 8.00 -23.67 -11.12
N GLN A 61 8.02 -23.65 -12.46
CA GLN A 61 8.78 -22.63 -13.21
C GLN A 61 8.20 -21.22 -13.04
N HIS A 62 6.88 -21.09 -12.93
CA HIS A 62 6.21 -19.82 -12.71
C HIS A 62 6.42 -19.29 -11.29
N GLU A 63 6.37 -20.17 -10.29
CA GLU A 63 6.63 -19.85 -8.89
C GLU A 63 8.06 -19.32 -8.73
N LEU A 64 9.05 -20.00 -9.33
CA LEU A 64 10.44 -19.54 -9.33
C LEU A 64 10.64 -18.22 -10.11
N ALA A 65 9.90 -18.00 -11.19
CA ALA A 65 9.99 -16.78 -11.99
C ALA A 65 9.36 -15.56 -11.31
N THR A 66 8.36 -15.78 -10.44
CA THR A 66 7.59 -14.73 -9.75
C THR A 66 7.97 -14.58 -8.28
N ALA A 67 8.82 -15.45 -7.74
CA ALA A 67 9.32 -15.33 -6.38
C ALA A 67 10.07 -14.00 -6.17
N PRO A 68 9.67 -13.18 -5.19
CA PRO A 68 10.30 -11.87 -4.95
C PRO A 68 11.69 -11.98 -4.32
N LEU A 69 11.96 -13.09 -3.62
CA LEU A 69 13.24 -13.39 -2.99
C LEU A 69 13.78 -14.70 -3.55
N LEU A 70 15.03 -14.69 -3.98
CA LEU A 70 15.66 -15.81 -4.67
C LEU A 70 17.02 -16.11 -4.05
N THR A 71 17.23 -17.37 -3.65
CA THR A 71 18.58 -17.88 -3.39
C THR A 71 19.33 -18.04 -4.71
N ARG A 72 20.66 -18.17 -4.66
CA ARG A 72 21.44 -18.43 -5.88
C ARG A 72 20.96 -19.66 -6.66
N ALA A 73 20.71 -20.77 -5.98
CA ALA A 73 20.25 -21.99 -6.63
C ALA A 73 18.91 -21.77 -7.35
N ALA A 74 17.95 -21.10 -6.70
CA ALA A 74 16.65 -20.77 -7.30
C ALA A 74 16.80 -19.83 -8.50
N TYR A 75 17.68 -18.83 -8.41
CA TYR A 75 17.99 -17.93 -9.53
C TYR A 75 18.55 -18.67 -10.75
N GLU A 76 19.43 -19.65 -10.56
CA GLU A 76 19.99 -20.44 -11.66
C GLU A 76 18.94 -21.39 -12.28
N MET A 77 18.12 -22.04 -11.43
CA MET A 77 17.07 -22.96 -11.87
C MET A 77 15.93 -22.28 -12.64
N SER A 78 15.60 -21.03 -12.28
CA SER A 78 14.53 -20.25 -12.92
C SER A 78 14.85 -19.77 -14.35
N GLY A 79 16.13 -19.86 -14.75
CA GLY A 79 16.59 -19.37 -16.05
C GLY A 79 16.48 -17.85 -16.23
N LEU A 80 16.35 -17.08 -15.14
CA LEU A 80 16.17 -15.62 -15.17
C LEU A 80 17.31 -14.90 -15.90
N ALA A 81 18.54 -15.42 -15.79
CA ALA A 81 19.69 -14.91 -16.52
C ALA A 81 19.51 -15.00 -18.06
N GLN A 82 18.94 -16.10 -18.56
CA GLN A 82 18.71 -16.30 -20.00
C GLN A 82 17.53 -15.46 -20.51
N LYS A 83 16.60 -15.12 -19.62
CA LYS A 83 15.42 -14.29 -19.90
C LYS A 83 15.72 -12.78 -19.81
N ASN A 84 16.97 -12.38 -19.58
CA ASN A 84 17.38 -10.99 -19.33
C ASN A 84 16.53 -10.32 -18.22
N SER A 85 16.16 -11.09 -17.19
CA SER A 85 15.39 -10.57 -16.07
C SER A 85 16.24 -9.72 -15.16
N GLN A 86 15.62 -8.70 -14.58
CA GLN A 86 16.26 -7.75 -13.67
C GLN A 86 16.22 -8.31 -12.25
N TYR A 87 17.31 -8.12 -11.54
CA TYR A 87 17.41 -8.55 -10.16
C TYR A 87 18.37 -7.65 -9.40
N GLY A 88 18.17 -7.58 -8.10
CA GLY A 88 19.07 -6.92 -7.17
C GLY A 88 19.74 -7.90 -6.23
N VAL A 89 20.94 -7.58 -5.76
CA VAL A 89 21.59 -8.29 -4.65
C VAL A 89 21.07 -7.68 -3.36
N LEU A 90 20.39 -8.49 -2.54
CA LEU A 90 19.82 -8.05 -1.27
C LEU A 90 20.78 -8.31 -0.10
N GLY A 91 21.51 -9.41 -0.14
CA GLY A 91 22.43 -9.78 0.95
C GLY A 91 22.91 -11.22 0.88
N SER A 92 23.16 -11.79 2.06
CA SER A 92 23.73 -13.12 2.24
C SER A 92 22.84 -13.97 3.16
N VAL A 93 22.51 -15.19 2.74
CA VAL A 93 21.80 -16.19 3.53
C VAL A 93 22.77 -16.86 4.49
N THR A 94 22.58 -16.66 5.80
CA THR A 94 23.40 -17.32 6.82
C THR A 94 22.93 -18.74 7.12
N ALA A 95 21.61 -18.96 7.18
CA ALA A 95 20.99 -20.27 7.37
C ALA A 95 19.50 -20.20 7.00
N ILE A 96 18.97 -21.30 6.47
CA ILE A 96 17.55 -21.54 6.23
C ILE A 96 17.10 -22.60 7.24
N TRP A 97 16.11 -22.27 8.06
CA TRP A 97 15.57 -23.18 9.08
C TRP A 97 14.27 -23.78 8.57
N GLN A 98 14.19 -25.11 8.51
CA GLN A 98 12.95 -25.80 8.23
C GLN A 98 12.37 -26.33 9.53
N VAL A 99 11.28 -25.72 9.98
CA VAL A 99 10.54 -26.16 11.17
C VAL A 99 9.44 -27.12 10.71
N TYR A 100 9.66 -28.42 10.88
CA TYR A 100 8.58 -29.40 10.75
C TYR A 100 7.76 -29.40 12.04
N LEU A 101 6.48 -29.05 11.94
CA LEU A 101 5.51 -29.20 13.02
C LEU A 101 5.02 -30.67 13.08
N ILE A 102 5.96 -31.61 13.18
CA ILE A 102 5.63 -33.04 13.36
C ILE A 102 5.94 -33.41 14.81
N ARG A 103 4.85 -33.66 15.54
CA ARG A 103 4.76 -34.23 16.90
C ARG A 103 6.09 -34.80 17.45
N ASN A 104 6.69 -34.06 18.38
CA ASN A 104 7.66 -34.54 19.39
C ASN A 104 9.08 -34.95 18.94
N LEU A 105 9.64 -34.38 17.88
CA LEU A 105 11.10 -34.39 17.67
C LEU A 105 11.59 -33.01 17.21
N ASP A 106 11.95 -32.16 18.17
CA ASP A 106 12.56 -30.84 17.97
C ASP A 106 13.99 -30.95 17.41
N LYS A 107 14.14 -31.45 16.19
CA LYS A 107 15.39 -31.32 15.43
C LYS A 107 15.10 -30.44 14.21
N GLY A 108 15.11 -29.13 14.43
CA GLY A 108 15.13 -28.17 13.33
C GLY A 108 16.35 -28.47 12.46
N HIS A 109 16.12 -28.86 11.21
CA HIS A 109 17.19 -28.96 10.23
C HIS A 109 17.50 -27.56 9.73
N ASN A 110 18.76 -27.14 9.85
CA ASN A 110 19.25 -25.94 9.21
C ASN A 110 20.01 -26.32 7.93
N TYR A 111 19.76 -25.56 6.87
CA TYR A 111 20.48 -25.65 5.61
C TYR A 111 21.24 -24.35 5.40
N THR A 112 22.54 -24.43 5.16
CA THR A 112 23.36 -23.27 4.78
C THR A 112 23.72 -23.43 3.30
N PRO A 113 23.27 -22.51 2.42
CA PRO A 113 23.63 -22.56 1.01
C PRO A 113 25.14 -22.43 0.81
N GLN A 114 25.71 -23.17 -0.16
CA GLN A 114 27.13 -23.01 -0.52
C GLN A 114 27.43 -21.63 -1.11
N ASP A 115 26.55 -21.16 -2.00
CA ASP A 115 26.55 -19.77 -2.45
C ASP A 115 25.48 -19.02 -1.65
N PRO A 116 25.90 -18.11 -0.74
CA PRO A 116 24.97 -17.50 0.17
C PRO A 116 24.25 -16.30 -0.45
N ARG A 117 24.48 -15.95 -1.72
CA ARG A 117 23.85 -14.75 -2.32
C ARG A 117 22.33 -14.84 -2.30
N LEU A 118 21.72 -13.79 -1.76
CA LEU A 118 20.27 -13.57 -1.75
C LEU A 118 19.95 -12.43 -2.71
N TYR A 119 19.00 -12.68 -3.61
CA TYR A 119 18.55 -11.74 -4.60
C TYR A 119 17.12 -11.28 -4.35
N ILE A 120 16.81 -10.10 -4.85
CA ILE A 120 15.46 -9.56 -5.00
C ILE A 120 15.09 -9.56 -6.48
N ASN A 121 13.94 -10.15 -6.80
CA ASN A 121 13.39 -10.13 -8.15
C ASN A 121 12.62 -8.82 -8.37
N THR A 122 13.23 -7.88 -9.08
CA THR A 122 12.62 -6.56 -9.34
C THR A 122 11.57 -6.59 -10.45
N ASN A 123 11.39 -7.72 -11.13
CA ASN A 123 10.31 -7.93 -12.11
C ASN A 123 9.03 -8.46 -11.47
N ALA A 124 9.11 -9.08 -10.30
CA ALA A 124 7.94 -9.60 -9.60
C ALA A 124 7.30 -8.49 -8.74
N PRO A 125 5.96 -8.31 -8.79
CA PRO A 125 5.28 -7.44 -7.85
C PRO A 125 5.35 -8.03 -6.44
N PHE A 126 5.67 -7.21 -5.44
CA PHE A 126 5.64 -7.64 -4.05
C PHE A 126 5.37 -6.48 -3.10
N SER A 127 4.97 -6.83 -1.87
CA SER A 127 4.90 -5.90 -0.75
C SER A 127 5.84 -6.37 0.34
N ALA A 128 6.59 -5.46 0.93
CA ALA A 128 7.55 -5.77 1.99
C ALA A 128 7.33 -4.84 3.20
N ILE A 129 7.43 -5.40 4.39
CA ILE A 129 7.42 -4.63 5.65
C ILE A 129 8.79 -4.80 6.30
N VAL A 130 9.50 -3.70 6.48
CA VAL A 130 10.83 -3.68 7.12
C VAL A 130 10.68 -3.25 8.58
N CYS A 131 10.73 -4.21 9.48
CA CYS A 131 10.58 -4.02 10.93
C CYS A 131 11.90 -4.24 11.67
N GLY A 132 12.05 -3.60 12.83
CA GLY A 132 13.24 -3.75 13.67
C GLY A 132 13.42 -2.61 14.67
N VAL A 133 14.23 -2.85 15.70
CA VAL A 133 14.56 -1.84 16.72
C VAL A 133 15.25 -0.61 16.12
N GLN A 134 15.32 0.50 16.85
CA GLN A 134 16.07 1.67 16.41
C GLN A 134 17.54 1.31 16.16
N GLY A 135 18.10 1.76 15.05
CA GLY A 135 19.49 1.45 14.65
C GLY A 135 19.71 0.05 14.06
N SER A 136 18.67 -0.77 13.87
CA SER A 136 18.80 -2.11 13.25
C SER A 136 19.03 -2.14 11.74
N GLY A 137 19.16 -0.97 11.08
CA GLY A 137 19.41 -0.89 9.64
C GLY A 137 18.16 -0.94 8.76
N LYS A 138 16.96 -0.68 9.28
CA LYS A 138 15.70 -0.66 8.48
C LYS A 138 15.80 0.21 7.23
N SER A 139 16.17 1.47 7.40
CA SER A 139 16.31 2.44 6.32
C SER A 139 17.41 2.05 5.32
N HIS A 140 18.47 1.39 5.81
CA HIS A 140 19.50 0.83 4.95
C HIS A 140 18.93 -0.29 4.07
N THR A 141 18.16 -1.23 4.63
CA THR A 141 17.47 -2.26 3.85
C THR A 141 16.53 -1.66 2.80
N VAL A 142 15.77 -0.62 3.15
CA VAL A 142 14.91 0.10 2.19
C VAL A 142 15.74 0.77 1.10
N SER A 143 16.89 1.35 1.45
CA SER A 143 17.80 1.97 0.48
C SER A 143 18.37 0.94 -0.48
N VAL A 144 18.80 -0.24 -0.01
CA VAL A 144 19.27 -1.36 -0.85
C VAL A 144 18.18 -1.83 -1.82
N LEU A 145 16.92 -1.92 -1.36
CA LEU A 145 15.80 -2.24 -2.24
C LEU A 145 15.62 -1.19 -3.34
N LEU A 146 15.66 0.10 -2.97
CA LEU A 146 15.52 1.20 -3.92
C LEU A 146 16.71 1.27 -4.89
N GLU A 147 17.94 1.04 -4.42
CA GLU A 147 19.14 0.96 -5.24
C GLU A 147 18.98 -0.10 -6.32
N ASN A 148 18.55 -1.31 -5.93
CA ASN A 148 18.30 -2.42 -6.85
C ASN A 148 17.22 -2.11 -7.91
N MET A 149 16.30 -1.20 -7.63
CA MET A 149 15.20 -0.83 -8.52
C MET A 149 15.47 0.41 -9.39
N LEU A 150 16.34 1.31 -8.93
CA LEU A 150 16.47 2.67 -9.49
C LEU A 150 17.88 3.01 -9.98
N VAL A 151 18.91 2.29 -9.52
CA VAL A 151 20.29 2.48 -9.99
C VAL A 151 20.57 1.50 -11.14
N SER A 152 21.11 2.02 -12.24
CA SER A 152 21.51 1.21 -13.40
C SER A 152 23.03 1.29 -13.63
N GLY A 153 23.58 0.39 -14.45
CA GLY A 153 25.01 0.41 -14.81
C GLY A 153 25.96 0.00 -13.67
N CYS A 154 25.46 -0.70 -12.64
CA CYS A 154 26.25 -1.17 -11.50
C CYS A 154 26.06 -2.67 -11.28
N ASP A 155 26.86 -3.49 -11.97
CA ASP A 155 26.77 -4.96 -11.91
C ASP A 155 26.97 -5.53 -10.49
N ALA A 156 27.65 -4.77 -9.62
CA ALA A 156 27.92 -5.16 -8.23
C ALA A 156 26.64 -5.29 -7.38
N ILE A 157 25.60 -4.52 -7.70
CA ILE A 157 24.31 -4.56 -6.99
C ILE A 157 23.26 -5.36 -7.76
N GLY A 158 23.55 -5.81 -8.97
CA GLY A 158 22.61 -6.58 -9.81
C GLY A 158 22.45 -5.97 -11.19
N VAL A 159 21.35 -6.31 -11.86
CA VAL A 159 21.07 -5.91 -13.24
C VAL A 159 19.72 -5.19 -13.29
N SER A 160 19.74 -3.93 -13.72
CA SER A 160 18.57 -3.11 -13.97
C SER A 160 18.68 -2.45 -15.34
N HIS A 161 17.94 -2.97 -16.32
CA HIS A 161 17.87 -2.48 -17.70
C HIS A 161 16.82 -1.38 -17.90
N LYS A 162 15.78 -1.40 -17.05
CA LYS A 162 14.58 -0.59 -17.06
C LYS A 162 14.26 -0.23 -15.62
N THR A 163 14.88 0.87 -15.17
CA THR A 163 14.71 1.42 -13.82
C THR A 163 13.24 1.75 -13.55
N LEU A 164 12.79 1.48 -12.33
CA LEU A 164 11.43 1.78 -11.90
C LEU A 164 11.20 3.29 -11.74
N SER A 165 9.94 3.69 -11.55
CA SER A 165 9.60 4.99 -10.98
C SER A 165 9.39 4.81 -9.47
N GLY A 166 10.03 5.63 -8.64
CA GLY A 166 9.91 5.55 -7.19
C GLY A 166 9.07 6.68 -6.59
N LEU A 167 8.25 6.38 -5.58
CA LEU A 167 7.60 7.35 -4.70
C LEU A 167 7.90 7.01 -3.24
N VAL A 168 8.48 7.96 -2.50
CA VAL A 168 8.69 7.87 -1.06
C VAL A 168 7.81 8.89 -0.36
N LEU A 169 7.03 8.44 0.60
CA LEU A 169 6.23 9.28 1.48
C LEU A 169 6.99 9.44 2.79
N HIS A 170 7.49 10.65 3.09
CA HIS A 170 8.31 10.92 4.27
C HIS A 170 7.65 11.95 5.20
N PHE A 171 7.55 11.62 6.49
CA PHE A 171 7.01 12.49 7.54
C PHE A 171 7.93 12.46 8.77
N GLY A 172 8.94 13.33 8.76
CA GLY A 172 9.92 13.49 9.81
C GLY A 172 9.53 14.55 10.86
N GLU A 173 10.35 14.66 11.90
CA GLU A 173 10.22 15.73 12.89
C GLU A 173 10.69 17.06 12.25
N GLY A 174 9.76 17.99 12.04
CA GLY A 174 10.09 19.31 11.51
C GLY A 174 10.97 20.10 12.48
N GLY A 175 11.92 20.89 11.96
CA GLY A 175 12.78 21.72 12.81
C GLY A 175 14.15 22.05 12.19
N SER A 176 15.01 22.67 13.00
CA SER A 176 16.38 23.05 12.64
C SER A 176 17.34 21.86 12.53
N THR A 177 17.00 20.72 13.15
CA THR A 177 17.78 19.47 13.12
C THR A 177 17.25 18.44 12.12
N SER A 178 16.32 18.86 11.25
CA SER A 178 15.73 17.99 10.23
C SER A 178 16.79 17.55 9.23
N LEU A 179 16.90 16.22 9.05
CA LEU A 179 17.75 15.59 8.06
C LEU A 179 16.95 15.33 6.77
N PRO A 180 17.62 15.18 5.61
CA PRO A 180 16.96 14.69 4.41
C PRO A 180 16.37 13.30 4.65
N CYS A 181 15.32 12.95 3.90
CA CYS A 181 14.85 11.57 3.82
C CYS A 181 16.02 10.66 3.42
N GLU A 182 16.28 9.60 4.19
CA GLU A 182 17.43 8.71 3.96
C GLU A 182 17.41 8.09 2.55
N ALA A 183 16.22 7.78 2.02
CA ALA A 183 16.06 7.26 0.66
C ALA A 183 16.59 8.22 -0.42
N ALA A 184 16.68 9.53 -0.16
CA ALA A 184 17.21 10.48 -1.12
C ALA A 184 18.73 10.34 -1.35
N PHE A 185 19.45 9.69 -0.43
CA PHE A 185 20.89 9.47 -0.56
C PHE A 185 21.26 8.54 -1.72
N ILE A 186 20.33 7.73 -2.23
CA ILE A 186 20.59 6.89 -3.41
C ILE A 186 20.91 7.70 -4.68
N GLY A 187 20.48 8.97 -4.71
CA GLY A 187 20.79 9.91 -5.80
C GLY A 187 22.16 10.56 -5.64
N HIS A 188 22.78 10.44 -4.47
CA HIS A 188 24.13 10.94 -4.24
C HIS A 188 25.11 10.07 -5.05
N GLY A 189 25.88 10.71 -5.93
CA GLY A 189 26.74 10.02 -6.88
C GLY A 189 27.63 8.99 -6.19
N SER A 190 27.52 7.72 -6.59
CA SER A 190 28.49 6.72 -6.17
C SER A 190 29.79 6.98 -6.94
N ASN A 191 30.93 6.83 -6.27
CA ASN A 191 32.25 6.85 -6.94
C ASN A 191 32.50 5.60 -7.81
N MET A 192 31.43 4.84 -8.14
CA MET A 192 31.50 3.59 -8.88
C MET A 192 31.45 3.89 -10.38
N PRO A 193 32.49 3.49 -11.15
CA PRO A 193 32.50 3.68 -12.59
C PRO A 193 31.28 3.03 -13.26
N GLY A 194 30.55 3.79 -14.07
CA GLY A 194 29.42 3.30 -14.86
C GLY A 194 28.06 3.32 -14.15
N ALA A 195 28.02 3.54 -12.83
CA ALA A 195 26.77 3.61 -12.08
C ALA A 195 25.99 4.88 -12.43
N CYS A 196 24.70 4.71 -12.73
CA CYS A 196 23.75 5.76 -13.06
C CYS A 196 22.70 5.84 -11.96
N PRO A 197 22.90 6.69 -10.92
CA PRO A 197 21.92 6.89 -9.86
C PRO A 197 20.70 7.67 -10.36
N PRO A 198 19.53 7.50 -9.70
CA PRO A 198 18.31 8.18 -10.11
C PRO A 198 18.36 9.68 -9.84
N LYS A 199 17.56 10.45 -10.58
CA LYS A 199 17.26 11.84 -10.23
C LYS A 199 16.29 11.86 -9.05
N ILE A 200 16.51 12.76 -8.10
CA ILE A 200 15.65 12.90 -6.92
C ILE A 200 14.80 14.16 -7.07
N LYS A 201 13.48 14.00 -6.95
CA LYS A 201 12.53 15.11 -6.98
C LYS A 201 11.76 15.17 -5.67
N VAL A 202 11.99 16.21 -4.88
CA VAL A 202 11.40 16.39 -3.55
C VAL A 202 10.28 17.41 -3.61
N PHE A 203 9.07 16.99 -3.24
CA PHE A 203 7.91 17.84 -3.09
C PHE A 203 7.65 18.13 -1.62
N VAL A 204 7.46 19.41 -1.30
CA VAL A 204 7.34 19.89 0.08
C VAL A 204 6.23 20.92 0.22
N SER A 205 5.76 21.17 1.43
CA SER A 205 4.86 22.29 1.68
C SER A 205 5.51 23.64 1.34
N ARG A 206 4.70 24.60 0.88
CA ARG A 206 5.18 25.96 0.58
C ARG A 206 5.84 26.63 1.80
N SER A 207 5.30 26.40 2.99
CA SER A 207 5.80 26.92 4.27
C SER A 207 7.19 26.39 4.63
N SER A 208 7.55 25.17 4.20
CA SER A 208 8.85 24.56 4.51
C SER A 208 9.87 24.62 3.36
N LEU A 209 9.48 25.10 2.18
CA LEU A 209 10.27 25.06 0.95
C LEU A 209 11.71 25.56 1.11
N THR A 210 11.88 26.77 1.66
CA THR A 210 13.22 27.37 1.84
C THR A 210 14.08 26.56 2.80
N ARG A 211 13.47 25.98 3.85
CA ARG A 211 14.18 25.16 4.84
C ARG A 211 14.59 23.82 4.23
N ILE A 212 13.66 23.09 3.61
CA ILE A 212 13.95 21.78 3.03
C ILE A 212 14.97 21.89 1.87
N ARG A 213 14.94 22.97 1.07
CA ARG A 213 15.99 23.25 0.09
C ARG A 213 17.39 23.27 0.70
N ARG A 214 17.54 23.88 1.89
CA ARG A 214 18.83 23.87 2.61
C ARG A 214 19.17 22.49 3.12
N VAL A 215 18.20 21.77 3.69
CA VAL A 215 18.39 20.40 4.20
C VAL A 215 18.92 19.47 3.09
N TYR A 216 18.29 19.47 1.91
CA TYR A 216 18.68 18.58 0.81
C TYR A 216 19.86 19.10 -0.03
N SER A 217 20.34 20.33 0.20
CA SER A 217 21.46 20.90 -0.56
C SER A 217 22.76 20.08 -0.44
N VAL A 218 22.90 19.30 0.64
CA VAL A 218 24.03 18.39 0.86
C VAL A 218 24.13 17.29 -0.20
N LEU A 219 23.04 16.99 -0.90
CA LEU A 219 22.97 15.96 -1.93
C LEU A 219 23.34 16.49 -3.33
N GLY A 220 23.60 17.80 -3.46
CA GLY A 220 24.04 18.44 -4.70
C GLY A 220 22.98 18.46 -5.81
N ASP A 221 23.46 18.54 -7.05
CA ASP A 221 22.62 18.76 -8.25
C ASP A 221 21.76 17.56 -8.66
N ALA A 222 21.89 16.43 -7.98
CA ALA A 222 21.04 15.26 -8.17
C ALA A 222 19.60 15.48 -7.65
N VAL A 223 19.42 16.49 -6.77
CA VAL A 223 18.15 16.74 -6.08
C VAL A 223 17.52 18.05 -6.52
N THR A 224 16.23 17.99 -6.82
CA THR A 224 15.39 19.16 -7.07
C THR A 224 14.31 19.26 -5.99
N VAL A 225 14.08 20.46 -5.45
CA VAL A 225 13.05 20.69 -4.41
C VAL A 225 12.02 21.71 -4.90
N GLU A 226 10.78 21.26 -5.01
CA GLU A 226 9.63 22.01 -5.52
C GLU A 226 8.48 22.02 -4.49
N PRO A 227 7.63 23.06 -4.49
CA PRO A 227 6.42 23.03 -3.68
C PRO A 227 5.48 21.93 -4.20
N LEU A 228 4.90 21.15 -3.28
CA LEU A 228 3.81 20.23 -3.54
C LEU A 228 2.57 21.03 -3.89
N GLN A 229 2.15 20.94 -5.15
CA GLN A 229 0.91 21.52 -5.62
C GLN A 229 0.23 20.59 -6.62
N PHE A 230 -1.09 20.53 -6.57
CA PHE A 230 -1.96 19.77 -7.45
C PHE A 230 -2.66 20.72 -8.40
N SER A 231 -2.68 20.40 -9.69
CA SER A 231 -3.53 21.09 -10.65
C SER A 231 -5.00 20.77 -10.39
N GLU A 232 -5.91 21.62 -10.87
CA GLU A 232 -7.36 21.40 -10.70
C GLU A 232 -7.82 20.05 -11.28
N SER A 233 -7.19 19.58 -12.36
CA SER A 233 -7.50 18.30 -12.99
C SER A 233 -7.02 17.08 -12.19
N GLU A 234 -6.13 17.27 -11.22
CA GLU A 234 -5.59 16.20 -10.38
C GLU A 234 -6.37 16.01 -9.08
N LEU A 235 -7.28 16.94 -8.75
CA LEU A 235 -8.10 16.91 -7.56
C LEU A 235 -9.50 16.42 -7.90
N ASP A 236 -9.85 15.23 -7.40
CA ASP A 236 -11.22 14.74 -7.43
C ASP A 236 -11.97 15.04 -6.12
N ALA A 237 -13.25 14.70 -6.11
CA ALA A 237 -14.15 14.91 -5.00
C ALA A 237 -13.58 14.31 -3.69
N GLU A 238 -13.06 13.09 -3.75
CA GLU A 238 -12.47 12.40 -2.60
C GLU A 238 -11.22 13.13 -2.07
N SER A 239 -10.34 13.62 -2.96
CA SER A 239 -9.16 14.40 -2.56
C SER A 239 -9.55 15.68 -1.81
N ILE A 240 -10.58 16.39 -2.27
CA ILE A 240 -11.08 17.59 -1.58
C ILE A 240 -11.68 17.21 -0.23
N LEU A 241 -12.53 16.18 -0.16
CA LEU A 241 -13.12 15.72 1.10
C LEU A 241 -12.06 15.36 2.12
N SER A 242 -11.06 14.58 1.71
CA SER A 242 -9.96 14.14 2.57
C SER A 242 -9.26 15.37 3.17
N MET A 243 -8.87 16.36 2.35
CA MET A 243 -8.25 17.61 2.83
C MET A 243 -9.17 18.48 3.71
N MET A 244 -10.47 18.43 3.46
CA MET A 244 -11.48 19.17 4.24
C MET A 244 -11.79 18.52 5.59
N ALA A 245 -11.61 17.19 5.71
CA ALA A 245 -11.90 16.40 6.91
C ALA A 245 -10.70 16.22 7.87
N VAL A 246 -9.53 16.76 7.53
CA VAL A 246 -8.28 16.68 8.30
C VAL A 246 -8.41 17.26 9.73
N GLY A 247 -7.90 16.57 10.75
CA GLY A 247 -7.77 17.12 12.12
C GLY A 247 -9.04 17.02 12.99
N MET A 248 -9.92 16.07 12.68
CA MET A 248 -11.19 15.89 13.40
C MET A 248 -11.08 14.89 14.55
N SER A 249 -11.42 15.33 15.77
CA SER A 249 -11.70 14.45 16.91
C SER A 249 -13.18 14.06 16.89
N ASP A 250 -13.48 12.77 16.67
CA ASP A 250 -14.73 12.00 16.85
C ASP A 250 -16.09 12.59 16.38
N SER A 251 -16.16 13.84 15.89
CA SER A 251 -17.36 14.47 15.34
C SER A 251 -17.01 15.36 14.15
N ALA A 252 -17.85 15.33 13.10
CA ALA A 252 -17.64 16.19 11.95
C ALA A 252 -17.99 17.64 12.29
N PRO A 253 -17.17 18.63 11.88
CA PRO A 253 -17.48 20.03 12.09
C PRO A 253 -18.89 20.35 11.61
N LEU A 254 -19.57 21.29 12.25
CA LEU A 254 -20.95 21.63 11.91
C LEU A 254 -21.12 22.01 10.43
N TYR A 255 -20.10 22.59 9.78
CA TYR A 255 -20.14 22.90 8.33
C TYR A 255 -20.13 21.64 7.43
N VAL A 256 -19.64 20.50 7.93
CA VAL A 256 -19.61 19.20 7.23
C VAL A 256 -20.92 18.44 7.46
N GLN A 257 -21.53 18.56 8.64
CA GLN A 257 -22.61 17.65 9.07
C GLN A 257 -24.01 18.29 9.09
N ARG A 258 -24.13 19.62 9.24
CA ARG A 258 -25.43 20.29 9.22
C ARG A 258 -25.32 21.82 9.05
N ILE A 259 -25.69 22.31 7.89
CA ILE A 259 -26.07 23.72 7.74
C ILE A 259 -27.51 23.85 8.23
N LEU A 260 -27.70 24.21 9.51
CA LEU A 260 -29.00 24.67 9.99
C LEU A 260 -29.23 26.07 9.42
N VAL A 261 -30.03 26.16 8.36
CA VAL A 261 -30.54 27.44 7.87
C VAL A 261 -31.50 27.99 8.93
N SER A 262 -31.13 29.07 9.60
CA SER A 262 -32.07 29.86 10.40
C SER A 262 -32.97 30.66 9.46
N ARG A 263 -34.04 30.06 8.94
CA ARG A 263 -35.14 30.86 8.39
C ARG A 263 -36.04 31.27 9.54
N ALA A 264 -35.83 32.47 10.06
CA ALA A 264 -36.86 33.15 10.85
C ALA A 264 -38.07 33.58 9.98
N ASP A 265 -37.92 33.54 8.65
CA ASP A 265 -38.97 33.91 7.72
C ASP A 265 -39.11 32.84 6.64
N VAL A 266 -40.17 32.03 6.72
CA VAL A 266 -41.05 31.61 5.62
C VAL A 266 -42.13 30.68 6.20
N PHE A 267 -43.34 31.21 6.29
CA PHE A 267 -44.57 30.47 6.48
C PHE A 267 -44.93 29.73 5.17
N ILE A 268 -45.24 28.43 5.31
CA ILE A 268 -46.13 27.60 4.48
C ILE A 268 -45.69 27.34 3.02
N SER A 269 -45.22 26.11 2.76
CA SER A 269 -45.80 25.20 1.76
C SER A 269 -45.13 23.83 1.84
N GLU A 270 -45.93 22.79 2.01
CA GLU A 270 -45.56 21.38 2.12
C GLU A 270 -44.85 20.87 0.86
N CYS A 271 -43.52 20.84 0.92
CA CYS A 271 -42.64 19.98 0.13
C CYS A 271 -41.42 19.72 1.02
N GLU A 272 -41.48 18.67 1.85
CA GLU A 272 -40.34 18.17 2.62
C GLU A 272 -39.28 17.62 1.64
N PHE A 273 -38.42 18.50 1.17
CA PHE A 273 -37.11 18.13 0.66
C PHE A 273 -36.11 19.01 1.41
N ASP A 274 -35.67 18.53 2.57
CA ASP A 274 -34.55 19.10 3.31
C ASP A 274 -33.39 19.28 2.33
N THR A 275 -33.20 20.52 1.88
CA THR A 275 -32.09 20.86 0.99
C THR A 275 -30.87 21.01 1.90
N ASP A 276 -30.28 19.86 2.23
CA ASP A 276 -29.02 19.80 2.95
C ASP A 276 -27.98 20.57 2.12
N ASN A 277 -27.44 21.68 2.64
CA ASN A 277 -26.36 22.44 2.00
C ASN A 277 -24.98 22.02 2.57
N SER A 278 -24.91 20.89 3.27
CA SER A 278 -23.66 20.34 3.81
C SER A 278 -22.59 20.16 2.72
N MET A 279 -21.33 20.12 3.14
CA MET A 279 -20.22 19.75 2.25
C MET A 279 -20.50 18.44 1.52
N GLN A 280 -21.14 17.46 2.18
CA GLN A 280 -21.53 16.20 1.53
C GLN A 280 -22.61 16.39 0.46
N ALA A 281 -23.58 17.27 0.68
CA ALA A 281 -24.61 17.56 -0.30
C ALA A 281 -24.06 18.31 -1.53
N ILE A 282 -23.18 19.30 -1.33
CA ILE A 282 -22.46 19.97 -2.43
C ILE A 282 -21.74 18.92 -3.29
N MET A 283 -21.10 17.95 -2.65
CA MET A 283 -20.32 16.94 -3.37
C MET A 283 -21.19 15.88 -4.04
N ARG A 284 -22.32 15.53 -3.43
CA ARG A 284 -23.36 14.70 -4.07
C ARG A 284 -23.99 15.38 -5.28
N GLU A 285 -24.22 16.70 -5.22
CA GLU A 285 -24.77 17.49 -6.33
C GLU A 285 -23.75 17.61 -7.48
N LEU A 286 -22.47 17.80 -7.16
CA LEU A 286 -21.41 17.83 -8.17
C LEU A 286 -21.23 16.46 -8.83
N GLY A 287 -21.33 15.38 -8.05
CA GLY A 287 -21.31 14.00 -8.52
C GLY A 287 -20.13 13.71 -9.46
N GLU A 288 -20.42 13.03 -10.57
CA GLU A 288 -19.43 12.67 -11.60
C GLU A 288 -18.91 13.87 -12.40
N ALA A 289 -19.62 15.01 -12.37
CA ALA A 289 -19.25 16.23 -13.08
C ALA A 289 -18.45 17.21 -12.20
N PHE A 290 -17.76 16.69 -11.20
CA PHE A 290 -16.97 17.45 -10.24
C PHE A 290 -15.81 18.19 -10.92
N THR A 291 -15.64 19.46 -10.55
CA THR A 291 -14.43 20.24 -10.85
C THR A 291 -14.14 21.17 -9.68
N TYR A 292 -12.86 21.47 -9.44
CA TYR A 292 -12.43 22.41 -8.38
C TYR A 292 -13.14 23.77 -8.50
N HIS A 293 -13.25 24.29 -9.73
CA HIS A 293 -13.93 25.56 -9.99
C HIS A 293 -15.42 25.53 -9.60
N ARG A 294 -16.17 24.48 -10.00
CA ARG A 294 -17.58 24.34 -9.61
C ARG A 294 -17.71 24.20 -8.10
N PHE A 295 -16.85 23.40 -7.47
CA PHE A 295 -16.80 23.26 -6.03
C PHE A 295 -16.66 24.62 -5.31
N LEU A 296 -15.71 25.45 -5.72
CA LEU A 296 -15.54 26.79 -5.12
C LEU A 296 -16.80 27.65 -5.29
N LYS A 297 -17.44 27.61 -6.46
CA LYS A 297 -18.68 28.35 -6.71
C LYS A 297 -19.82 27.91 -5.78
N GLU A 298 -19.95 26.61 -5.56
CA GLU A 298 -20.97 26.04 -4.67
C GLU A 298 -20.71 26.36 -3.20
N VAL A 299 -19.45 26.33 -2.77
CA VAL A 299 -19.06 26.77 -1.42
C VAL A 299 -19.40 28.25 -1.18
N GLU A 300 -19.12 29.12 -2.16
CA GLU A 300 -19.47 30.54 -2.06
C GLU A 300 -21.00 30.79 -2.11
N ARG A 301 -21.75 29.94 -2.81
CA ARG A 301 -23.23 29.94 -2.76
C ARG A 301 -23.71 29.58 -1.35
N ALA A 302 -23.23 28.46 -0.81
CA ALA A 302 -23.62 27.97 0.52
C ALA A 302 -23.24 28.95 1.64
N LYS A 303 -22.12 29.66 1.53
CA LYS A 303 -21.70 30.69 2.49
C LYS A 303 -22.73 31.79 2.74
N LYS A 304 -23.59 32.10 1.76
CA LYS A 304 -24.64 33.13 1.91
C LYS A 304 -25.73 32.72 2.90
N ASP A 305 -25.97 31.42 3.03
CA ASP A 305 -27.03 30.85 3.86
C ASP A 305 -26.48 30.24 5.17
N MET A 306 -25.16 30.28 5.38
CA MET A 306 -24.50 29.79 6.59
C MET A 306 -24.58 30.79 7.75
N SER A 307 -24.61 30.26 8.96
CA SER A 307 -24.46 31.09 10.16
C SER A 307 -23.06 31.69 10.26
N THR A 308 -22.97 32.89 10.84
CA THR A 308 -21.71 33.65 11.01
C THR A 308 -20.64 32.88 11.78
N MET A 309 -21.03 31.90 12.62
CA MET A 309 -20.10 31.07 13.39
C MET A 309 -19.48 29.92 12.57
N GLN A 310 -20.06 29.54 11.43
CA GLN A 310 -19.57 28.45 10.56
C GLN A 310 -18.58 28.93 9.50
N ILE A 311 -18.63 30.21 9.12
CA ILE A 311 -17.81 30.79 8.05
C ILE A 311 -16.30 30.77 8.39
N PRO A 312 -15.85 31.26 9.58
CA PRO A 312 -14.41 31.33 9.86
C PRO A 312 -13.69 29.97 9.84
N PRO A 313 -14.23 28.89 10.44
CA PRO A 313 -13.64 27.55 10.33
C PRO A 313 -13.56 27.04 8.89
N LEU A 314 -14.57 27.32 8.06
CA LEU A 314 -14.57 26.93 6.65
C LEU A 314 -13.52 27.69 5.84
N ASP A 315 -13.38 28.99 6.08
CA ASP A 315 -12.37 29.83 5.41
C ASP A 315 -10.94 29.40 5.73
N GLN A 316 -10.68 29.02 6.98
CA GLN A 316 -9.39 28.45 7.38
C GLN A 316 -9.08 27.17 6.57
N ARG A 317 -10.08 26.32 6.36
CA ARG A 317 -9.94 25.09 5.56
C ARG A 317 -9.76 25.37 4.08
N MET A 318 -10.50 26.34 3.53
CA MET A 318 -10.30 26.78 2.14
C MET A 318 -8.89 27.32 1.95
N ALA A 319 -8.34 28.05 2.92
CA ALA A 319 -6.98 28.56 2.84
C ALA A 319 -5.95 27.42 2.78
N LEU A 320 -6.12 26.36 3.58
CA LEU A 320 -5.28 25.16 3.53
C LEU A 320 -5.37 24.45 2.18
N LEU A 321 -6.60 24.22 1.68
CA LEU A 321 -6.82 23.62 0.36
C LEU A 321 -6.14 24.44 -0.74
N LYS A 322 -6.38 25.75 -0.78
CA LYS A 322 -5.79 26.69 -1.75
C LYS A 322 -4.26 26.73 -1.68
N ALA A 323 -3.65 26.42 -0.54
CA ALA A 323 -2.19 26.40 -0.43
C ALA A 323 -1.54 25.28 -1.27
N TYR A 324 -2.27 24.21 -1.57
CA TYR A 324 -1.82 23.06 -2.36
C TYR A 324 -2.45 22.98 -3.75
N VAL A 325 -3.34 23.90 -4.13
CA VAL A 325 -3.89 23.95 -5.50
C VAL A 325 -3.06 24.92 -6.35
N ASP A 326 -2.65 24.49 -7.54
CA ASP A 326 -2.07 25.35 -8.58
C ASP A 326 -3.16 25.74 -9.58
N THR A 327 -3.74 26.93 -9.39
CA THR A 327 -4.78 27.48 -10.29
C THR A 327 -4.20 28.09 -11.58
N SER A 328 -2.86 28.15 -11.71
CA SER A 328 -2.19 28.71 -12.90
C SER A 328 -1.88 27.67 -13.97
N ALA A 329 -1.92 26.38 -13.62
CA ALA A 329 -1.56 25.29 -14.50
C ALA A 329 -2.82 24.62 -15.08
N HIS A 330 -3.10 24.86 -16.37
CA HIS A 330 -4.14 24.15 -17.12
C HIS A 330 -3.73 22.70 -17.48
N VAL A 331 -2.47 22.33 -17.28
CA VAL A 331 -1.93 21.01 -17.59
C VAL A 331 -1.18 20.47 -16.37
N ALA A 332 -1.52 19.24 -15.98
CA ALA A 332 -0.85 18.50 -14.92
C ALA A 332 0.66 18.36 -15.22
N LYS A 333 1.52 18.70 -14.25
CA LYS A 333 2.96 18.52 -14.37
C LYS A 333 3.30 17.05 -14.16
N THR A 334 4.11 16.46 -15.03
CA THR A 334 4.58 15.07 -14.86
C THR A 334 5.47 14.97 -13.61
N ARG A 335 4.92 14.41 -12.53
CA ARG A 335 5.63 14.23 -11.24
C ARG A 335 6.45 12.95 -11.17
N PHE A 336 6.11 11.95 -11.97
CA PHE A 336 6.68 10.60 -11.92
C PHE A 336 7.28 10.25 -13.28
N LYS A 337 8.45 9.62 -13.25
CA LYS A 337 9.24 9.29 -14.45
C LYS A 337 10.06 8.02 -14.19
N PRO A 338 10.34 7.22 -15.23
CA PRO A 338 11.35 6.17 -15.14
C PRO A 338 12.68 6.69 -14.60
N GLY A 339 13.33 5.93 -13.70
CA GLY A 339 14.65 6.27 -13.18
C GLY A 339 14.66 7.52 -12.28
N GLN A 340 13.51 7.90 -11.73
CA GLN A 340 13.36 9.00 -10.80
C GLN A 340 12.83 8.51 -9.46
N LEU A 341 13.41 9.00 -8.37
CA LEU A 341 12.82 8.90 -7.04
C LEU A 341 12.09 10.21 -6.72
N THR A 342 10.77 10.14 -6.63
CA THR A 342 9.96 11.24 -6.12
C THR A 342 9.79 11.09 -4.61
N VAL A 343 10.13 12.11 -3.84
CA VAL A 343 9.96 12.14 -2.38
C VAL A 343 8.90 13.19 -2.05
N VAL A 344 7.82 12.81 -1.38
CA VAL A 344 6.89 13.76 -0.77
C VAL A 344 7.29 13.90 0.69
N ASP A 345 7.99 14.99 1.00
CA ASP A 345 8.51 15.28 2.33
C ASP A 345 7.64 16.33 3.01
N LEU A 346 6.83 15.88 3.96
CA LEU A 346 5.90 16.70 4.73
C LEU A 346 6.42 16.98 6.15
N SER A 347 7.74 16.98 6.36
CA SER A 347 8.38 17.27 7.65
C SER A 347 8.26 18.75 8.03
N ASP A 348 7.05 19.29 8.08
CA ASP A 348 6.73 20.68 8.35
C ASP A 348 6.06 20.82 9.72
N PRO A 349 6.56 21.68 10.63
CA PRO A 349 5.92 21.90 11.93
C PRO A 349 4.47 22.39 11.86
N PHE A 350 4.01 22.90 10.72
CA PHE A 350 2.64 23.37 10.50
C PHE A 350 1.71 22.31 9.88
N ILE A 351 2.21 21.10 9.60
CA ILE A 351 1.41 19.99 9.09
C ILE A 351 1.18 19.00 10.22
N ASP A 352 -0.09 18.77 10.54
CA ASP A 352 -0.47 17.72 11.47
C ASP A 352 -0.53 16.34 10.76
N PRO A 353 -0.46 15.23 11.52
CA PRO A 353 -0.47 13.90 10.92
C PRO A 353 -1.71 13.62 10.02
N PRO A 354 -2.95 14.03 10.39
CA PRO A 354 -4.09 13.87 9.49
C PRO A 354 -3.93 14.60 8.16
N MET A 355 -3.35 15.81 8.15
CA MET A 355 -3.09 16.56 6.92
C MET A 355 -2.05 15.86 6.05
N ALA A 356 -0.98 15.35 6.69
CA ALA A 356 0.03 14.58 5.99
C ALA A 356 -0.58 13.32 5.35
N CYS A 357 -1.43 12.59 6.07
CA CYS A 357 -2.16 11.43 5.55
C CYS A 357 -3.00 11.77 4.31
N ALA A 358 -3.81 12.84 4.35
CA ALA A 358 -4.61 13.26 3.21
C ALA A 358 -3.75 13.63 1.99
N LEU A 359 -2.67 14.38 2.19
CA LEU A 359 -1.75 14.74 1.10
C LEU A 359 -1.03 13.52 0.50
N PHE A 360 -0.65 12.55 1.34
CA PHE A 360 -0.05 11.30 0.92
C PHE A 360 -1.00 10.41 0.14
N GLU A 361 -2.27 10.35 0.54
CA GLU A 361 -3.33 9.62 -0.17
C GLU A 361 -3.51 10.16 -1.59
N ILE A 362 -3.58 11.49 -1.73
CA ILE A 362 -3.65 12.16 -3.04
C ILE A 362 -2.42 11.82 -3.88
N ALA A 363 -1.21 11.96 -3.32
CA ALA A 363 0.03 11.64 -4.02
C ALA A 363 0.09 10.16 -4.46
N THR A 364 -0.38 9.25 -3.62
CA THR A 364 -0.42 7.81 -3.88
C THR A 364 -1.37 7.47 -5.02
N ARG A 365 -2.61 7.98 -4.98
CA ARG A 365 -3.57 7.78 -6.06
C ARG A 365 -3.07 8.32 -7.40
N LEU A 366 -2.44 9.49 -7.39
CA LEU A 366 -1.83 10.06 -8.59
C LEU A 366 -0.68 9.18 -9.12
N PHE A 367 0.12 8.60 -8.23
CA PHE A 367 1.23 7.72 -8.60
C PHE A 367 0.76 6.39 -9.20
N VAL A 368 -0.25 5.77 -8.60
CA VAL A 368 -0.84 4.53 -9.11
C VAL A 368 -1.42 4.74 -10.51
N ARG A 369 -2.17 5.83 -10.73
CA ARG A 369 -2.79 6.18 -12.02
C ARG A 369 -1.79 6.68 -13.07
N ALA A 370 -0.60 7.12 -12.68
CA ALA A 370 0.38 7.65 -13.62
C ALA A 370 0.86 6.55 -14.58
N ASP A 371 0.79 6.82 -15.88
CA ASP A 371 1.48 6.01 -16.87
C ASP A 371 2.93 6.45 -16.95
N VAL A 372 3.83 5.58 -16.48
CA VAL A 372 5.27 5.83 -16.45
C VAL A 372 6.05 4.89 -17.34
N GLU A 373 5.40 4.11 -18.22
CA GLU A 373 6.05 3.14 -19.12
C GLU A 373 7.05 2.18 -18.44
N THR A 374 7.04 2.05 -17.10
CA THR A 374 7.93 1.20 -16.28
C THR A 374 7.19 0.74 -15.03
N GLY A 375 7.77 -0.18 -14.26
CA GLY A 375 7.20 -0.58 -12.96
C GLY A 375 7.33 0.52 -11.91
N LYS A 376 6.54 0.42 -10.84
CA LYS A 376 6.45 1.42 -9.78
C LYS A 376 6.90 0.83 -8.45
N VAL A 377 7.53 1.63 -7.61
CA VAL A 377 7.79 1.30 -6.21
C VAL A 377 7.30 2.44 -5.31
N LEU A 378 6.44 2.10 -4.34
CA LEU A 378 5.93 3.01 -3.32
C LEU A 378 6.53 2.64 -1.97
N VAL A 379 7.15 3.61 -1.30
CA VAL A 379 7.74 3.46 0.03
C VAL A 379 7.06 4.38 1.02
N VAL A 380 6.55 3.80 2.09
CA VAL A 380 5.92 4.49 3.20
C VAL A 380 6.94 4.57 4.34
N ASP A 381 7.73 5.65 4.37
CA ASP A 381 8.79 5.81 5.36
C ASP A 381 8.22 6.10 6.75
N GLU A 382 8.83 5.55 7.80
CA GLU A 382 8.35 5.58 9.18
C GLU A 382 6.87 5.18 9.36
N ALA A 383 6.46 4.11 8.66
CA ALA A 383 5.10 3.56 8.69
C ALA A 383 4.59 3.20 10.10
N HIS A 384 5.45 2.99 11.09
CA HIS A 384 5.00 2.79 12.47
C HIS A 384 4.32 4.03 13.03
N LYS A 385 4.83 5.22 12.70
CA LYS A 385 4.16 6.47 13.04
C LYS A 385 2.80 6.48 12.31
N ARG A 386 2.80 6.18 10.99
CA ARG A 386 1.70 5.70 10.11
C ARG A 386 0.49 5.08 10.82
N VAL A 387 0.74 3.84 11.24
CA VAL A 387 -0.25 2.87 11.71
C VAL A 387 -0.90 3.32 13.02
N TYR A 388 -0.19 4.06 13.88
CA TYR A 388 -0.79 4.66 15.07
C TYR A 388 -1.92 5.64 14.74
N TRP A 389 -1.89 6.30 13.58
CA TRP A 389 -2.94 7.25 13.18
C TRP A 389 -4.06 6.60 12.37
N ALA A 390 -3.77 5.52 11.63
CA ALA A 390 -4.76 4.69 10.95
C ALA A 390 -5.69 3.91 11.91
N HIS A 391 -5.29 3.71 13.17
CA HIS A 391 -6.18 3.15 14.20
C HIS A 391 -7.43 4.03 14.48
N LYS A 392 -7.52 5.23 13.88
CA LYS A 392 -8.73 6.06 13.89
C LYS A 392 -9.58 6.01 12.60
N LYS A 393 -9.08 5.47 11.47
CA LYS A 393 -9.85 5.07 10.26
C LYS A 393 -9.00 4.17 9.33
N PRO A 394 -9.49 2.99 8.91
CA PRO A 394 -8.69 2.00 8.18
C PRO A 394 -8.81 2.17 6.66
N ASP A 395 -7.97 2.98 6.00
CA ASP A 395 -8.05 3.10 4.53
C ASP A 395 -6.67 3.09 3.81
N VAL A 396 -5.59 3.55 4.45
CA VAL A 396 -4.32 3.80 3.75
C VAL A 396 -3.47 2.53 3.54
N VAL A 397 -3.50 1.58 4.47
CA VAL A 397 -2.73 0.32 4.37
C VAL A 397 -3.37 -0.65 3.37
N ASP A 398 -4.71 -0.69 3.34
CA ASP A 398 -5.44 -1.51 2.36
C ASP A 398 -5.25 -0.97 0.95
N THR A 399 -5.16 0.34 0.72
CA THR A 399 -4.93 0.88 -0.64
C THR A 399 -3.59 0.45 -1.23
N ALA A 400 -2.53 0.36 -0.43
CA ALA A 400 -1.21 -0.10 -0.90
C ALA A 400 -1.17 -1.63 -1.15
N ALA A 401 -1.95 -2.40 -0.39
CA ALA A 401 -2.10 -3.85 -0.57
C ALA A 401 -3.11 -4.22 -1.67
N THR A 402 -4.07 -3.34 -1.98
CA THR A 402 -5.02 -3.51 -3.09
C THR A 402 -4.40 -3.07 -4.41
N ALA A 403 -3.58 -2.00 -4.42
CA ALA A 403 -2.84 -1.59 -5.62
C ALA A 403 -1.88 -2.68 -6.14
N SER A 404 -1.31 -3.51 -5.25
CA SER A 404 -0.50 -4.66 -5.68
C SER A 404 -1.32 -5.82 -6.23
N ARG A 405 -2.64 -5.89 -5.96
CA ARG A 405 -3.58 -6.88 -6.54
C ARG A 405 -4.16 -6.42 -7.88
N ASP A 406 -4.52 -5.15 -8.02
CA ASP A 406 -5.09 -4.64 -9.27
C ASP A 406 -4.05 -4.60 -10.42
N GLU A 407 -2.77 -4.42 -10.12
CA GLU A 407 -1.70 -4.45 -11.13
C GLU A 407 -1.39 -5.88 -11.63
N SER A 408 -1.71 -6.92 -10.83
CA SER A 408 -1.62 -8.32 -11.28
C SER A 408 -2.74 -8.73 -12.23
N ASP A 409 -3.96 -8.20 -12.08
CA ASP A 409 -5.09 -8.52 -12.97
C ASP A 409 -4.97 -7.82 -14.35
N TYR A 410 -4.35 -6.64 -14.40
CA TYR A 410 -4.16 -5.91 -15.65
C TYR A 410 -3.07 -6.53 -16.55
N GLN A 411 -2.10 -7.26 -15.97
CA GLN A 411 -1.08 -8.00 -16.73
C GLN A 411 -1.62 -9.32 -17.32
N HIS A 412 -2.80 -9.79 -16.94
CA HIS A 412 -3.41 -11.01 -17.48
C HIS A 412 -4.34 -10.78 -18.70
N THR A 413 -4.56 -9.52 -19.09
CA THR A 413 -5.45 -9.15 -20.21
C THR A 413 -4.73 -8.58 -21.43
N ARG A 414 -3.40 -8.72 -21.54
CA ARG A 414 -2.64 -8.38 -22.75
C ARG A 414 -1.69 -9.48 -23.21
#